data_AF-N8Y708-F1
#
_entry.id   AF-N8Y708-F1
#
_cell.length_a   1.000
_cell.length_b   1.000
_cell.length_c   1.000
_cell.angle_alpha   90.00
_cell.angle_beta   90.00
_cell.angle_gamma   90.00
#
_symmetry.space_group_name_H-M   'P 1'
#
loop_
_entity.id
_entity.type
_entity.pdbx_description
1 polymer ?
#
loop_
_entity_poly.entity_id
_entity_poly.type
_entity_poly.pdbx_seq_one_letter_code
_entity_poly.pdbx_strand_id
1 'polypeptide(L)'
;MVQNTSNIFSVRLRAARKEKNLSQERLGILAGIDESSASARMNQYETGKHVPDFLMAKKIAEVLEVPVVYFYAEDNLMAEIILKLHLLSRSQKLEVLKFLDTIN
;
A
#
# COMPACT_ATOMS: atom_id res chain seq x y z
N MET A 1 -13.00 -21.80 6.07
CA MET A 1 -11.57 -22.06 5.79
C MET A 1 -10.79 -20.80 6.10
N VAL A 2 -10.03 -20.78 7.19
CA VAL A 2 -9.19 -19.63 7.56
C VAL A 2 -7.88 -19.78 6.79
N GLN A 3 -7.70 -19.00 5.72
CA GLN A 3 -6.43 -19.00 4.99
C GLN A 3 -5.40 -18.20 5.78
N ASN A 4 -4.31 -18.88 6.11
CA ASN A 4 -3.16 -18.40 6.86
C ASN A 4 -2.38 -17.38 6.01
N THR A 5 -2.73 -16.10 6.10
CA THR A 5 -2.09 -14.99 5.38
C THR A 5 -1.21 -14.18 6.31
N SER A 6 0.10 -14.32 6.20
CA SER A 6 1.01 -13.26 6.65
C SER A 6 1.93 -12.85 5.50
N ASN A 7 1.33 -12.43 4.39
CA ASN A 7 2.05 -11.60 3.43
C ASN A 7 1.70 -10.14 3.76
N ILE A 8 2.71 -9.37 4.17
CA ILE A 8 2.51 -7.98 4.58
C ILE A 8 1.89 -7.12 3.46
N PHE A 9 2.27 -7.40 2.20
CA PHE A 9 1.71 -6.73 1.04
C PHE A 9 0.19 -6.88 0.99
N SER A 10 -0.30 -8.11 1.19
CA SER A 10 -1.73 -8.43 1.15
C SER A 10 -2.52 -7.68 2.22
N VAL A 11 -1.97 -7.60 3.43
CA VAL A 11 -2.59 -6.90 4.57
C VAL A 11 -2.66 -5.40 4.29
N ARG A 12 -1.54 -4.80 3.87
CA ARG A 12 -1.44 -3.35 3.58
C ARG A 12 -2.25 -2.94 2.36
N LEU A 13 -2.24 -3.74 1.30
CA LEU A 13 -3.09 -3.54 0.11
C LEU A 13 -4.57 -3.47 0.50
N ARG A 14 -5.04 -4.47 1.24
CA ARG A 14 -6.45 -4.54 1.66
C ARG A 14 -6.83 -3.35 2.54
N ALA A 15 -5.95 -2.94 3.45
CA ALA A 15 -6.17 -1.76 4.30
C ALA A 15 -6.30 -0.49 3.45
N ALA A 16 -5.30 -0.16 2.62
CA ALA A 16 -5.32 1.03 1.78
C ALA A 16 -6.50 1.06 0.81
N ARG A 17 -6.87 -0.09 0.21
CA ARG A 17 -8.02 -0.17 -0.69
C ARG A 17 -9.33 0.17 0.04
N LYS A 18 -9.51 -0.36 1.25
CA LYS A 18 -10.72 -0.11 2.04
C LYS A 18 -10.81 1.36 2.46
N GLU A 19 -9.71 1.98 2.87
CA GLU A 19 -9.67 3.42 3.18
C GLU A 19 -10.04 4.28 1.96
N LYS A 20 -9.64 3.87 0.76
CA LYS A 20 -10.02 4.52 -0.50
C LYS A 20 -11.41 4.14 -1.04
N ASN A 21 -12.16 3.29 -0.33
CA ASN A 21 -13.51 2.84 -0.72
C ASN A 21 -13.59 2.25 -2.13
N LEU A 22 -12.53 1.56 -2.59
CA LEU A 22 -12.51 0.93 -3.92
C LEU A 22 -12.87 -0.56 -3.83
N SER A 23 -13.61 -1.07 -4.82
CA SER A 23 -13.72 -2.51 -5.03
C SER A 23 -12.39 -3.07 -5.54
N GLN A 24 -12.17 -4.38 -5.38
CA GLN A 24 -10.98 -5.06 -5.93
C GLN A 24 -10.91 -4.88 -7.45
N GLU A 25 -12.04 -5.08 -8.14
CA GLU A 25 -12.15 -4.87 -9.58
C GLU A 25 -11.79 -3.44 -9.99
N ARG A 26 -12.39 -2.43 -9.34
CA ARG A 26 -12.13 -1.02 -9.67
C ARG A 26 -10.66 -0.65 -9.45
N LEU A 27 -10.05 -1.11 -8.36
CA LEU A 27 -8.62 -0.91 -8.12
C LEU A 27 -7.78 -1.56 -9.23
N GLY A 28 -8.09 -2.79 -9.62
CA GLY A 28 -7.40 -3.50 -10.69
C GLY A 28 -7.44 -2.74 -12.02
N ILE A 29 -8.62 -2.29 -12.43
CA ILE A 29 -8.82 -1.52 -13.66
C ILE A 29 -8.02 -0.20 -13.61
N LEU A 30 -8.13 0.55 -12.50
CA LEU A 30 -7.40 1.81 -12.34
C LEU A 30 -5.88 1.62 -12.33
N ALA A 31 -5.38 0.49 -11.82
CA ALA A 31 -3.97 0.13 -11.85
C ALA A 31 -3.50 -0.41 -13.23
N GLY A 32 -4.38 -0.43 -14.24
CA GLY A 32 -4.07 -0.86 -15.60
C GLY A 32 -4.09 -2.37 -15.81
N ILE A 33 -4.82 -3.12 -14.96
CA ILE A 33 -5.14 -4.53 -15.22
C ILE A 33 -6.36 -4.60 -16.13
N ASP A 34 -6.31 -5.51 -17.11
CA ASP A 34 -7.44 -5.80 -17.97
C ASP A 34 -8.71 -6.14 -17.17
N GLU A 35 -9.84 -5.54 -17.56
CA GLU A 35 -11.13 -5.61 -16.87
C GLU A 35 -11.57 -7.05 -16.61
N SER A 36 -11.39 -7.96 -17.59
CA SER A 36 -11.77 -9.37 -17.47
C SER A 36 -11.02 -10.14 -16.38
N SER A 37 -9.86 -9.62 -15.94
CA SER A 37 -8.99 -10.25 -14.95
C SER A 37 -8.77 -9.41 -13.68
N ALA A 38 -9.27 -8.17 -13.64
CA ALA A 38 -8.98 -7.19 -12.59
C ALA A 38 -9.39 -7.69 -11.20
N SER A 39 -10.65 -8.13 -11.05
CA SER A 39 -11.17 -8.65 -9.78
C SER A 39 -10.37 -9.86 -9.28
N ALA A 40 -10.15 -10.83 -10.17
CA ALA A 40 -9.44 -12.07 -9.82
C ALA A 40 -7.98 -11.80 -9.39
N ARG A 41 -7.25 -10.94 -10.11
CA ARG A 41 -5.85 -10.61 -9.78
C ARG A 41 -5.75 -9.85 -8.46
N MET A 42 -6.62 -8.87 -8.23
CA MET A 42 -6.60 -8.14 -6.94
C MET A 42 -6.96 -9.05 -5.77
N ASN A 43 -7.91 -9.96 -5.93
CA ASN A 43 -8.18 -10.97 -4.90
C ASN A 43 -6.96 -11.85 -4.62
N GLN A 44 -6.23 -12.28 -5.64
CA GLN A 44 -5.00 -13.08 -5.46
C GLN A 44 -3.91 -12.31 -4.70
N TYR A 45 -3.78 -11.00 -4.94
CA TYR A 45 -2.87 -10.14 -4.18
C TYR A 45 -3.33 -9.97 -2.72
N GLU A 46 -4.62 -9.74 -2.48
CA GLU A 46 -5.15 -9.56 -1.12
C GLU A 46 -5.24 -10.85 -0.29
N THR A 47 -5.22 -12.01 -0.93
CA THR A 47 -5.15 -13.33 -0.28
C THR A 47 -3.73 -13.85 -0.16
N GLY A 48 -2.75 -13.12 -0.72
CA GLY A 48 -1.34 -13.52 -0.69
C GLY A 48 -1.01 -14.73 -1.57
N LYS A 49 -1.94 -15.17 -2.42
CA LYS A 49 -1.70 -16.25 -3.40
C LYS A 49 -0.63 -15.85 -4.41
N HIS A 50 -0.62 -14.58 -4.79
CA HIS A 50 0.43 -13.99 -5.63
C HIS A 50 0.88 -12.67 -5.03
N VAL A 51 2.12 -12.30 -5.34
CA VAL A 51 2.68 -10.99 -5.02
C VAL A 51 2.87 -10.25 -6.33
N PRO A 52 2.36 -9.02 -6.49
CA PRO A 52 2.66 -8.24 -7.67
C PRO A 52 4.15 -7.92 -7.70
N ASP A 53 4.70 -7.78 -8.90
CA ASP A 53 6.02 -7.17 -9.04
C ASP A 53 6.00 -5.71 -8.57
N PHE A 54 7.19 -5.12 -8.43
CA PHE A 54 7.33 -3.76 -7.93
C PHE A 54 6.66 -2.72 -8.84
N LEU A 55 6.62 -2.93 -10.15
CA LEU A 55 6.00 -2.00 -11.08
C LEU A 55 4.48 -1.96 -10.89
N MET A 56 3.85 -3.14 -10.78
CA MET A 56 2.44 -3.27 -10.46
C MET A 56 2.14 -2.72 -9.06
N ALA A 57 2.99 -2.99 -8.06
CA ALA A 57 2.86 -2.40 -6.73
C ALA A 57 2.88 -0.85 -6.77
N LYS A 58 3.75 -0.24 -7.58
CA LYS A 58 3.76 1.23 -7.76
C LYS A 58 2.46 1.75 -8.38
N LYS A 59 1.95 1.10 -9.43
CA LYS A 59 0.68 1.51 -10.06
C LYS A 59 -0.49 1.44 -9.06
N ILE A 60 -0.54 0.37 -8.27
CA ILE A 60 -1.52 0.23 -7.19
C ILE A 60 -1.35 1.35 -6.15
N ALA A 61 -0.12 1.65 -5.74
CA ALA A 61 0.18 2.70 -4.77
C ALA A 61 -0.28 4.09 -5.25
N GLU A 62 -0.06 4.40 -6.53
CA GLU A 62 -0.51 5.64 -7.17
C GLU A 62 -2.05 5.78 -7.12
N VAL A 63 -2.78 4.73 -7.49
CA VAL A 63 -4.26 4.72 -7.40
C VAL A 63 -4.75 4.87 -5.96
N LEU A 64 -4.05 4.26 -5.00
CA LEU A 64 -4.39 4.34 -3.59
C LEU A 64 -3.86 5.59 -2.89
N GLU A 65 -3.12 6.46 -3.59
CA GLU A 65 -2.45 7.65 -3.05
C GLU A 65 -1.65 7.37 -1.77
N VAL A 66 -0.93 6.26 -1.76
CA VAL A 66 -0.01 5.87 -0.69
C VAL A 66 1.40 5.69 -1.26
N PRO A 67 2.47 5.85 -0.47
CA PRO A 67 3.81 5.56 -0.95
C PRO A 67 3.97 4.04 -1.10
N VAL A 68 4.60 3.57 -2.19
CA VAL A 68 4.76 2.12 -2.45
C VAL A 68 5.42 1.34 -1.30
N VAL A 69 6.29 1.99 -0.54
CA VAL A 69 6.95 1.41 0.65
C VAL A 69 5.97 1.03 1.76
N TYR A 70 4.77 1.64 1.81
CA TYR A 70 3.71 1.28 2.75
C TYR A 70 3.31 -0.19 2.65
N PHE A 71 3.33 -0.78 1.44
CA PHE A 71 2.96 -2.17 1.26
C PHE A 71 3.94 -3.17 1.87
N TYR A 72 5.15 -2.71 2.22
CA TYR A 72 6.21 -3.56 2.77
C TYR A 72 6.51 -3.24 4.24
N ALA A 73 5.73 -2.36 4.87
CA ALA A 73 5.93 -1.99 6.27
C ALA A 73 5.27 -3.02 7.20
N GLU A 74 6.06 -3.92 7.78
CA GLU A 74 5.59 -4.96 8.72
C GLU A 74 5.06 -4.36 10.02
N ASP A 75 5.82 -3.45 10.61
CA ASP A 75 5.42 -2.77 11.83
C ASP A 75 4.31 -1.75 11.57
N ASN A 76 3.28 -1.75 12.43
CA ASN A 76 2.12 -0.88 12.28
C ASN A 76 2.46 0.59 12.55
N LEU A 77 3.34 0.86 13.52
CA LEU A 77 3.77 2.23 13.82
C LEU A 77 4.57 2.80 12.64
N MET A 78 5.49 2.03 12.06
CA MET A 78 6.22 2.40 10.85
C MET A 78 5.30 2.63 9.66
N ALA A 79 4.28 1.77 9.45
CA ALA A 79 3.30 1.96 8.40
C ALA A 79 2.53 3.29 8.56
N GLU A 80 2.13 3.63 9.78
CA GLU A 80 1.48 4.90 10.07
C GLU A 80 2.42 6.09 9.84
N ILE A 81 3.66 6.04 10.35
CA ILE A 81 4.67 7.08 10.15
C ILE A 81 4.90 7.32 8.65
N ILE A 82 5.04 6.26 7.86
CA ILE A 82 5.20 6.34 6.40
C ILE A 82 4.04 7.09 5.76
N LEU A 83 2.79 6.78 6.14
CA LEU A 83 1.61 7.47 5.61
C LEU A 83 1.58 8.95 6.03
N LYS A 84 1.84 9.26 7.30
CA LYS A 84 1.87 10.65 7.79
C LYS A 84 2.96 11.45 7.08
N LEU A 85 4.17 10.89 6.96
CA LEU A 85 5.27 11.50 6.22
C LEU A 85 4.91 11.71 4.76
N HIS A 86 4.21 10.79 4.11
CA HIS A 86 3.83 10.92 2.70
C HIS A 86 3.05 12.22 2.43
N LEU A 87 2.17 12.61 3.36
CA LEU A 87 1.33 13.80 3.27
C LEU A 87 2.07 15.12 3.53
N LEU A 88 3.27 15.06 4.12
CA LEU A 88 4.06 16.25 4.43
C LEU A 88 4.74 16.82 3.19
N SER A 89 4.83 18.16 3.16
CA SER A 89 5.67 18.88 2.21
C SER A 89 7.15 18.55 2.43
N ARG A 90 8.00 18.88 1.45
CA ARG A 90 9.45 18.69 1.59
C ARG A 90 10.01 19.48 2.79
N SER A 91 9.54 20.71 3.03
CA SER A 91 10.01 21.50 4.18
C SER A 91 9.60 20.88 5.51
N GLN A 92 8.35 20.41 5.63
CA GLN A 92 7.87 19.72 6.82
C GLN A 92 8.64 18.41 7.09
N LYS A 93 8.97 17.64 6.05
CA LYS A 93 9.82 16.44 6.19
C LYS A 93 11.21 16.77 6.73
N LEU A 94 11.80 17.90 6.29
CA LEU A 94 13.08 18.35 6.80
C LEU A 94 13.01 18.76 8.27
N GLU A 95 11.91 19.38 8.71
CA GLU A 95 11.70 19.69 10.13
C GLU A 95 11.56 18.42 10.98
N VAL A 96 10.86 17.39 10.48
CA VAL A 96 10.81 16.08 11.16
C VAL A 96 12.21 15.47 11.26
N LEU A 97 13.00 15.49 10.18
CA LEU A 97 14.36 14.96 10.18
C LEU A 97 15.24 15.67 11.22
N LYS A 98 15.21 17.01 11.25
CA LYS A 98 15.93 17.80 12.28
C LYS A 98 15.52 17.43 13.70
N PHE A 99 14.22 17.24 13.95
CA PHE A 99 13.74 16.81 15.26
C PHE A 99 14.29 15.43 15.63
N LEU A 100 14.26 14.46 14.70
CA LEU A 100 14.81 13.12 14.93
C LEU A 100 16.32 13.17 15.23
N ASP A 101 17.07 14.05 14.57
CA ASP A 101 18.50 14.27 14.82
C ASP A 101 18.78 14.86 16.22
N THR A 102 17.77 15.43 16.91
CA THR A 102 17.92 15.99 18.27
C THR A 102 17.68 14.98 19.39
N ILE A 103 17.02 13.86 19.07
CA ILE A 103 16.66 12.82 20.05
C ILE A 103 17.45 11.52 19.88
N ASN A 104 18.30 11.44 18.85
CA ASN A 104 19.28 10.38 18.62
C ASN A 104 20.69 10.86 19.02
#